data_AF-A0A2N0LMD9-F1
#
_entry.id   AF-A0A2N0LMD9-F1
#
_cell.length_a   1.000
_cell.length_b   1.000
_cell.length_c   1.000
_cell.angle_alpha   90.00
_cell.angle_beta   90.00
_cell.angle_gamma   90.00
#
_symmetry.space_group_name_H-M   'P 1'
#
loop_
_entity.id
_entity.type
_entity.pdbx_description
1 polymer ?
#
loop_
_entity_poly.entity_id
_entity_poly.type
_entity_poly.pdbx_seq_one_letter_code
_entity_poly.pdbx_strand_id
1 'polypeptide(L)'
;MAHGGFLRQHSDDPELASHIMHDYTQAKLDEQTRGMLDFAAKLTKNPSGNKKADVERLRSLGLDDQQILSTVLITCVFNFMTRLADGLGVEFQENRFEDAKRWMTADVQAMSWLMDHKEK
;
A
#
# COMPACT_ATOMS: atom_id res chain seq x y z
N MET A 1 -1.66 7.78 13.87
CA MET A 1 -2.51 6.72 13.28
C MET A 1 -1.84 6.23 12.01
N ALA A 2 -1.63 4.92 11.85
CA ALA A 2 -1.01 4.38 10.64
C ALA A 2 -2.00 4.44 9.46
N HIS A 3 -1.48 4.49 8.22
CA HIS A 3 -2.31 4.59 7.00
C HIS A 3 -3.33 3.45 6.86
N GLY A 4 -2.99 2.22 7.26
CA GLY A 4 -3.94 1.10 7.30
C GLY A 4 -5.11 1.36 8.27
N GLY A 5 -4.84 1.97 9.43
CA GLY A 5 -5.86 2.28 10.43
C GLY A 5 -6.83 3.35 9.92
N PHE A 6 -6.30 4.32 9.18
CA PHE A 6 -7.13 5.32 8.49
C PHE A 6 -8.02 4.66 7.43
N LEU A 7 -7.46 3.78 6.58
CA LEU A 7 -8.23 3.06 5.57
C LEU A 7 -9.38 2.27 6.21
N ARG A 8 -9.11 1.52 7.28
CA ARG A 8 -10.13 0.74 8.01
C ARG A 8 -11.27 1.59 8.57
N GLN A 9 -10.95 2.80 9.07
CA GLN A 9 -11.96 3.71 9.61
C GLN A 9 -12.90 4.29 8.55
N HIS A 10 -12.47 4.31 7.29
CA HIS A 10 -13.17 5.00 6.20
C HIS A 10 -13.61 4.06 5.06
N SER A 11 -13.30 2.76 5.13
CA SER A 11 -13.59 1.80 4.07
C SER A 11 -14.98 1.17 4.16
N ASP A 12 -15.65 1.24 5.31
CA ASP A 12 -16.84 0.43 5.67
C ASP A 12 -16.68 -1.08 5.45
N ASP A 13 -15.46 -1.54 5.12
CA ASP A 13 -15.07 -2.91 4.87
C ASP A 13 -14.02 -3.33 5.91
N PRO A 14 -14.36 -4.27 6.80
CA PRO A 14 -13.47 -4.71 7.85
C PRO A 14 -12.28 -5.54 7.35
N GLU A 15 -12.35 -6.15 6.18
CA GLU A 15 -11.32 -7.03 5.64
C GLU A 15 -10.39 -6.31 4.65
N LEU A 16 -10.89 -5.26 3.99
CA LEU A 16 -10.13 -4.51 2.99
C LEU A 16 -8.75 -4.09 3.49
N ALA A 17 -8.67 -3.45 4.66
CA ALA A 17 -7.38 -3.00 5.19
C ALA A 17 -6.41 -4.17 5.43
N SER A 18 -6.91 -5.34 5.85
CA SER A 18 -6.09 -6.55 6.04
C SER A 18 -5.50 -7.01 4.70
N HIS A 19 -6.34 -7.09 3.67
CA HIS A 19 -5.87 -7.45 2.32
C HIS A 19 -4.90 -6.42 1.75
N ILE A 20 -5.19 -5.12 1.83
CA ILE A 20 -4.30 -4.08 1.30
C ILE A 20 -2.92 -4.08 1.99
N MET A 21 -2.86 -4.33 3.30
CA MET A 21 -1.59 -4.38 4.04
C MET A 21 -0.71 -5.56 3.65
N HIS A 22 -1.31 -6.69 3.23
CA HIS A 22 -0.58 -7.91 2.90
C HIS A 22 -0.47 -8.15 1.39
N ASP A 23 -1.60 -8.36 0.73
CA ASP A 23 -1.73 -8.67 -0.69
C ASP A 23 -3.04 -8.08 -1.21
N TYR A 24 -2.94 -6.88 -1.78
CA TYR A 24 -4.10 -6.18 -2.33
C TYR A 24 -4.79 -6.95 -3.46
N THR A 25 -4.14 -7.97 -4.04
CA THR A 25 -4.75 -8.75 -5.12
C THR A 25 -5.86 -9.68 -4.65
N GLN A 26 -5.92 -9.94 -3.34
CA GLN A 26 -6.97 -10.72 -2.66
C GLN A 26 -8.18 -9.86 -2.29
N ALA A 27 -8.07 -8.53 -2.35
CA ALA A 27 -9.19 -7.64 -2.05
C ALA A 27 -10.21 -7.60 -3.20
N LYS A 28 -11.49 -7.50 -2.86
CA LYS A 28 -12.57 -7.26 -3.82
C LYS A 28 -12.58 -5.78 -4.23
N LEU A 29 -11.80 -5.46 -5.27
CA LEU A 29 -11.65 -4.11 -5.79
C LEU A 29 -12.32 -3.98 -7.14
N ASP A 30 -12.87 -2.80 -7.44
CA ASP A 30 -13.22 -2.45 -8.80
C ASP A 30 -11.98 -2.38 -9.70
N GLU A 31 -12.18 -2.44 -11.03
CA GLU A 31 -11.09 -2.48 -12.00
C GLU A 31 -10.21 -1.22 -11.95
N GLN A 32 -10.80 -0.06 -11.64
CA GLN A 32 -10.11 1.22 -11.56
C GLN A 32 -9.14 1.24 -10.37
N THR A 33 -9.63 0.89 -9.18
CA THR A 33 -8.86 0.79 -7.94
C THR A 33 -7.77 -0.28 -8.07
N ARG A 34 -8.11 -1.44 -8.65
CA ARG A 34 -7.13 -2.50 -8.91
C ARG A 34 -6.01 -2.03 -9.85
N GLY A 35 -6.35 -1.37 -10.95
CA GLY A 35 -5.37 -0.86 -11.90
C GLY A 35 -4.47 0.23 -11.32
N MET A 36 -5.01 1.10 -10.45
CA MET A 36 -4.24 2.10 -9.71
C MET A 36 -3.20 1.43 -8.80
N LEU A 37 -3.58 0.39 -8.07
CA LEU A 37 -2.68 -0.37 -7.20
C LEU A 37 -1.64 -1.20 -7.99
N ASP A 38 -2.04 -1.82 -9.10
CA ASP A 38 -1.13 -2.52 -10.01
C ASP A 38 -0.02 -1.56 -10.51
N PHE A 39 -0.41 -0.34 -10.91
CA PHE A 39 0.53 0.70 -11.33
C PHE A 39 1.45 1.13 -10.19
N ALA A 40 0.91 1.42 -9.00
CA ALA A 40 1.69 1.83 -7.84
C ALA A 40 2.69 0.74 -7.40
N ALA A 41 2.28 -0.53 -7.43
CA ALA A 41 3.13 -1.68 -7.15
C ALA A 41 4.26 -1.81 -8.18
N LYS A 42 3.96 -1.64 -9.47
CA LYS A 42 4.97 -1.63 -10.54
C LYS A 42 5.97 -0.49 -10.35
N LEU A 43 5.49 0.74 -10.13
CA LEU A 43 6.34 1.91 -9.93
C LEU A 43 7.25 1.77 -8.70
N THR A 44 6.76 1.11 -7.65
CA THR A 44 7.55 0.82 -6.44
C THR A 44 8.64 -0.22 -6.70
N LYS A 45 8.33 -1.32 -7.40
CA LYS A 45 9.24 -2.46 -7.60
C LYS A 45 10.19 -2.30 -8.78
N ASN A 46 9.76 -1.65 -9.85
CA ASN A 46 10.51 -1.49 -11.09
C ASN A 46 10.20 -0.13 -11.74
N PRO A 47 10.64 0.99 -11.14
CA PRO A 47 10.30 2.33 -11.62
C PRO A 47 10.78 2.58 -13.05
N SER A 48 11.97 2.11 -13.43
CA SER A 48 12.53 2.25 -14.79
C SER A 48 11.78 1.44 -15.85
N GLY A 49 10.97 0.46 -15.45
CA GLY A 49 10.12 -0.33 -16.34
C GLY A 49 8.79 0.33 -16.70
N ASN A 50 8.47 1.51 -16.15
CA ASN A 50 7.26 2.24 -16.54
C ASN A 50 7.38 2.83 -17.94
N LYS A 51 6.30 2.67 -18.71
CA LYS A 51 6.18 3.09 -20.11
C LYS A 51 4.90 3.90 -20.27
N LYS A 52 4.80 4.63 -21.38
CA LYS A 52 3.58 5.36 -21.76
C LYS A 52 2.31 4.47 -21.72
N ALA A 53 2.43 3.21 -22.12
CA ALA A 53 1.33 2.25 -22.11
C ALA A 53 0.72 2.00 -20.71
N ASP A 54 1.51 2.13 -19.64
CA ASP A 54 0.99 1.97 -18.27
C ASP A 54 0.08 3.15 -17.89
N VAL A 55 0.42 4.36 -18.33
CA VAL A 55 -0.40 5.56 -18.17
C VAL A 55 -1.67 5.47 -19.02
N GLU A 56 -1.57 5.02 -20.27
CA GLU A 56 -2.75 4.84 -21.12
C GLU A 56 -3.70 3.78 -20.56
N ARG A 57 -3.18 2.73 -19.91
CA ARG A 57 -4.01 1.74 -19.22
C ARG A 57 -4.84 2.38 -18.10
N LEU A 58 -4.25 3.28 -17.30
CA LEU A 58 -5.01 4.01 -16.28
C LEU A 58 -6.12 4.86 -16.91
N ARG A 59 -5.86 5.53 -18.04
CA ARG A 59 -6.90 6.27 -18.77
C ARG A 59 -8.02 5.35 -19.27
N SER A 60 -7.69 4.17 -19.78
CA SER A 60 -8.70 3.19 -20.23
C SER A 60 -9.59 2.67 -19.09
N LEU A 61 -9.12 2.76 -17.85
CA LEU A 61 -9.89 2.45 -16.63
C LEU A 61 -10.68 3.67 -16.11
N GLY A 62 -10.73 4.75 -16.88
CA GLY A 62 -11.51 5.94 -16.58
C GLY A 62 -10.84 6.95 -15.63
N LEU A 63 -9.54 6.81 -15.35
CA LEU A 63 -8.82 7.85 -14.60
C LEU A 63 -8.53 9.05 -15.49
N ASP A 64 -8.77 10.24 -14.97
CA ASP A 64 -8.32 11.49 -15.60
C ASP A 64 -6.83 11.78 -15.31
N ASP A 65 -6.26 12.76 -16.01
CA ASP A 65 -4.84 13.10 -15.87
C ASP A 65 -4.47 13.58 -14.46
N GLN A 66 -5.41 14.21 -13.73
CA GLN A 66 -5.17 14.67 -12.36
C GLN A 66 -5.12 13.48 -11.39
N GLN A 67 -6.02 12.51 -11.53
CA GLN A 67 -6.05 11.27 -10.75
C GLN A 67 -4.79 10.42 -11.02
N ILE A 68 -4.35 10.34 -12.28
CA ILE A 68 -3.09 9.68 -12.64
C ILE A 68 -1.89 10.38 -11.99
N LEU A 69 -1.83 11.71 -12.07
CA LEU A 69 -0.77 12.49 -11.43
C LEU A 69 -0.77 12.27 -9.91
N SER A 70 -1.94 12.30 -9.27
CA SER A 70 -2.08 12.00 -7.84
C SER A 70 -1.58 10.60 -7.50
N THR A 71 -1.92 9.58 -8.30
CA THR A 71 -1.45 8.20 -8.12
C THR A 71 0.08 8.13 -8.13
N VAL A 72 0.72 8.78 -9.10
CA VAL A 72 2.18 8.83 -9.23
C VAL A 72 2.81 9.56 -8.04
N LEU A 73 2.30 10.75 -7.70
CA LEU A 73 2.85 11.57 -6.62
C LEU A 73 2.76 10.88 -5.27
N ILE A 74 1.59 10.32 -4.93
CA ILE A 74 1.37 9.57 -3.68
C ILE A 74 2.35 8.39 -3.61
N THR A 75 2.45 7.60 -4.68
CA THR A 75 3.38 6.46 -4.75
C THR A 75 4.83 6.89 -4.54
N CYS A 76 5.26 7.99 -5.17
CA CYS A 76 6.62 8.52 -5.04
C CYS A 76 6.91 9.04 -3.63
N VAL A 77 5.98 9.79 -3.02
CA VAL A 77 6.14 10.33 -1.65
C VAL A 77 6.29 9.19 -0.64
N PHE A 78 5.48 8.14 -0.72
CA PHE A 78 5.62 6.99 0.17
C PHE A 78 6.91 6.21 -0.05
N ASN A 79 7.36 6.08 -1.30
CA ASN A 79 8.65 5.48 -1.62
C ASN A 79 9.83 6.29 -1.05
N PHE A 80 9.76 7.62 -1.08
CA PHE A 80 10.74 8.51 -0.46
C PHE A 80 10.73 8.39 1.06
N MET A 81 9.56 8.50 1.69
CA MET A 81 9.43 8.44 3.16
C MET A 81 9.89 7.09 3.72
N THR A 82 9.59 5.98 3.03
CA THR A 82 10.07 4.65 3.43
C THR A 82 11.59 4.58 3.42
N ARG A 83 12.24 5.07 2.35
CA ARG A 83 13.71 5.11 2.24
C ARG A 83 14.35 6.05 3.25
N LEU A 84 13.70 7.17 3.56
CA LEU A 84 14.16 8.11 4.57
C LEU A 84 14.14 7.46 5.97
N ALA A 85 13.02 6.80 6.31
CA ALA A 85 12.89 6.11 7.59
C ALA A 85 13.90 4.95 7.71
N ASP A 86 14.01 4.11 6.68
CA ASP A 86 14.94 2.98 6.65
C ASP A 86 16.40 3.46 6.69
N GLY A 87 16.74 4.49 5.91
CA GLY A 87 18.10 5.01 5.80
C GLY A 87 18.60 5.73 7.07
N LEU A 88 17.68 6.23 7.90
CA LEU A 88 17.99 6.88 9.17
C LEU A 88 17.76 5.98 10.40
N GLY A 89 17.29 4.75 10.20
CA GLY A 89 17.00 3.81 11.29
C GLY A 89 15.87 4.30 12.22
N VAL A 90 14.83 4.93 11.66
CA VAL A 90 13.68 5.41 12.45
C VAL A 90 12.94 4.22 13.05
N GLU A 91 12.92 4.14 14.38
CA GLU A 91 12.17 3.11 15.11
C GLU A 91 10.72 3.56 15.35
N PHE A 92 9.77 2.64 15.19
CA PHE A 92 8.36 2.89 15.49
C PHE A 92 8.02 2.38 16.89
N GLN A 93 7.10 3.07 17.58
CA GLN A 93 6.64 2.68 18.92
C GLN A 93 6.06 1.25 18.91
N GLU A 94 6.39 0.42 19.91
CA GLU A 94 5.98 -0.99 20.04
C GLU A 94 4.45 -1.19 19.95
N ASN A 95 3.68 -0.27 20.54
CA ASN A 95 2.21 -0.31 20.51
C ASN A 95 1.62 -0.24 19.09
N ARG A 96 2.36 0.26 18.10
CA ARG A 96 1.90 0.33 16.70
C ARG A 96 1.66 -1.06 16.09
N PHE A 97 2.48 -2.05 16.45
CA PHE A 97 2.38 -3.42 15.94
C PHE A 97 1.32 -4.22 16.70
N GLU A 98 1.21 -4.02 18.01
CA GLU A 98 0.15 -4.64 18.82
C GLU A 98 -1.24 -4.11 18.46
N ASP A 99 -1.33 -2.81 18.15
CA ASP A 99 -2.53 -2.27 17.55
C ASP A 99 -2.78 -2.98 16.22
N ALA A 100 -1.84 -2.99 15.26
CA ALA A 100 -1.94 -3.69 13.96
C ALA A 100 -2.49 -5.13 14.05
N LYS A 101 -1.96 -5.93 14.97
CA LYS A 101 -2.38 -7.33 15.20
C LYS A 101 -3.87 -7.47 15.51
N ARG A 102 -4.45 -6.57 16.29
CA ARG A 102 -5.86 -6.67 16.76
C ARG A 102 -6.90 -6.65 15.65
N TRP A 103 -6.56 -6.17 14.45
CA TRP A 103 -7.50 -5.94 13.36
C TRP A 103 -7.10 -6.65 12.05
N MET A 104 -5.99 -7.41 12.06
CA MET A 104 -5.58 -8.27 10.96
C MET A 104 -6.30 -9.62 11.01
N THR A 105 -6.59 -10.20 9.85
CA THR A 105 -7.13 -11.56 9.74
C THR A 105 -6.11 -12.61 10.19
N ALA A 106 -6.58 -13.81 10.56
CA ALA A 106 -5.72 -14.87 11.09
C ALA A 106 -4.57 -15.24 10.13
N ASP A 107 -4.84 -15.25 8.82
CA ASP A 107 -3.84 -15.55 7.80
C ASP A 107 -2.71 -14.51 7.76
N VAL A 108 -3.04 -13.23 7.95
CA VAL A 108 -2.06 -12.13 8.02
C VAL A 108 -1.29 -12.18 9.33
N GLN A 109 -1.93 -12.58 10.43
CA GLN A 109 -1.27 -12.76 11.73
C GLN A 109 -0.24 -13.90 11.75
N ALA A 110 -0.43 -14.92 10.91
CA ALA A 110 0.50 -16.04 10.81
C ALA A 110 1.83 -15.69 10.12
N MET A 111 2.01 -14.47 9.60
CA MET A 111 3.19 -14.07 8.82
C MET A 111 4.26 -13.44 9.70
N SER A 112 5.30 -14.22 10.02
CA SER A 112 6.42 -13.80 10.88
C SER A 112 7.10 -12.50 10.41
N TRP A 113 7.38 -12.35 9.10
CA TRP A 113 8.06 -11.15 8.57
C TRP A 113 7.29 -9.83 8.76
N LEU A 114 5.96 -9.89 8.93
CA LEU A 114 5.09 -8.74 9.15
C LEU A 114 4.94 -8.44 10.65
N MET A 115 5.04 -9.47 11.49
CA MET A 115 4.77 -9.42 12.92
C MET A 115 6.01 -9.33 13.81
N ASP A 116 7.16 -9.77 13.30
CA ASP A 116 8.41 -9.79 14.01
C ASP A 116 9.20 -8.49 13.76
N HIS A 117 9.94 -8.06 14.78
CA HIS A 117 10.84 -6.93 14.64
C HIS A 117 12.01 -7.30 13.73
N LYS A 118 12.39 -6.40 12.81
CA LYS A 118 13.66 -6.53 12.09
C LYS A 118 14.78 -6.50 13.13
N GLU A 119 15.42 -7.64 13.37
CA GLU A 119 16.68 -7.69 14.12
C GLU A 119 17.75 -6.88 13.36
N LYS A 120 18.60 -6.17 14.10
CA LYS A 120 19.66 -5.29 13.58
C LYS A 120 20.80 -6.07 12.94
#